data_AF-A0A839NGD4-F1
#
_entry.id   AF-A0A839NGD4-F1
#
_cell.length_a   1.000
_cell.length_b   1.000
_cell.length_c   1.000
_cell.angle_alpha   90.00
_cell.angle_beta   90.00
_cell.angle_gamma   90.00
#
_symmetry.space_group_name_H-M   'P 1'
#
loop_
_entity.id
_entity.type
_entity.pdbx_description
1 polymer ?
#
loop_
_entity_poly.entity_id
_entity_poly.type
_entity_poly.pdbx_seq_one_letter_code
_entity_poly.pdbx_strand_id
1 'polypeptide(L)'
;MNNNQILDSILHSYLFGQKMKLENDPRYLKMTFDFIFNTQTKREETESWQMEFLKQTLLNDGFIKLPESGIEPYELTPTGIKAAQVGWYKKNERDVETEKQLNLLTVADLKRSKATLAIAILALIIPTALSIYSIIQSAKTDKDKEIEKLRIELIEIKKEITDVKKRFSFKTN
;
A
#
# COMPACT_ATOMS: atom_id res chain seq x y z
N MET A 1 -6.92 -28.13 9.96
CA MET A 1 -7.75 -27.02 9.43
C MET A 1 -7.71 -25.87 10.43
N ASN A 2 -7.71 -24.62 10.00
CA ASN A 2 -7.91 -23.46 10.90
C ASN A 2 -9.34 -23.51 11.47
N ASN A 3 -9.57 -23.04 12.70
CA ASN A 3 -10.88 -22.79 13.31
C ASN A 3 -11.89 -22.16 12.34
N ASN A 4 -11.53 -21.12 11.59
CA ASN A 4 -12.41 -20.51 10.58
C ASN A 4 -12.86 -21.51 9.49
N GLN A 5 -11.93 -22.36 9.04
CA GLN A 5 -12.24 -23.39 8.05
C GLN A 5 -13.13 -24.49 8.64
N ILE A 6 -12.94 -24.82 9.91
CA ILE A 6 -13.76 -25.80 10.63
C ILE A 6 -15.18 -25.25 10.80
N LEU A 7 -15.34 -23.98 11.20
CA LEU A 7 -16.64 -23.31 11.34
C LEU A 7 -17.43 -23.31 10.03
N ASP A 8 -16.81 -22.93 8.91
CA ASP A 8 -17.46 -22.99 7.61
C ASP A 8 -17.84 -24.43 7.22
N SER A 9 -17.00 -25.42 7.56
CA SER A 9 -17.30 -26.82 7.25
C SER A 9 -18.46 -27.36 8.08
N ILE A 10 -18.55 -26.97 9.35
CA ILE A 10 -19.68 -27.28 10.24
C ILE A 10 -20.96 -26.66 9.68
N LEU A 11 -20.93 -25.38 9.30
CA LEU A 11 -22.07 -24.70 8.69
C LEU A 11 -22.54 -25.40 7.41
N HIS A 12 -21.60 -25.81 6.55
CA HIS A 12 -21.93 -26.53 5.33
C HIS A 12 -22.54 -27.91 5.61
N SER A 13 -22.07 -28.59 6.66
CA SER A 13 -22.63 -29.86 7.12
C SER A 13 -24.08 -29.68 7.61
N TYR A 14 -24.36 -28.63 8.38
CA TYR A 14 -25.74 -28.32 8.78
C TYR A 14 -26.64 -27.92 7.61
N LEU A 15 -26.10 -27.24 6.59
CA LEU A 15 -26.84 -26.90 5.38
C LEU A 15 -27.25 -28.17 4.62
N PHE A 16 -26.34 -29.14 4.53
CA PHE A 16 -26.65 -30.46 4.00
C PHE A 16 -27.66 -31.21 4.90
N GLY A 17 -27.54 -31.08 6.22
CA GLY A 17 -28.51 -31.63 7.17
C GLY A 17 -29.92 -31.07 6.99
N GLN A 18 -30.08 -29.80 6.64
CA GLN A 18 -31.41 -29.24 6.33
C GLN A 18 -32.03 -29.89 5.09
N LYS A 19 -31.22 -30.19 4.06
CA LYS A 19 -31.70 -30.95 2.90
C LYS A 19 -32.17 -32.35 3.32
N MET A 20 -31.39 -33.04 4.15
CA MET A 20 -31.77 -34.36 4.69
C MET A 20 -33.06 -34.31 5.51
N LYS A 21 -33.26 -33.25 6.31
CA LYS A 21 -34.51 -33.02 7.07
C LYS A 21 -35.70 -32.91 6.13
N LEU A 22 -35.58 -32.14 5.04
CA LEU A 22 -36.65 -31.98 4.04
C LEU A 22 -36.96 -33.28 3.30
N GLU A 23 -35.94 -34.13 3.09
CA GLU A 23 -36.07 -35.46 2.47
C GLU A 23 -36.58 -36.55 3.44
N ASN A 24 -36.87 -36.19 4.70
CA ASN A 24 -37.23 -37.12 5.79
C ASN A 24 -36.19 -38.24 6.00
N ASP A 25 -34.90 -37.94 5.80
CA ASP A 25 -33.83 -38.91 5.98
C ASP A 25 -33.58 -39.16 7.49
N PRO A 26 -33.66 -40.41 7.97
CA PRO A 26 -33.46 -40.72 9.38
C PRO A 26 -32.02 -40.43 9.87
N ARG A 27 -31.06 -40.28 8.95
CA ARG A 27 -29.67 -39.92 9.29
C ARG A 27 -29.55 -38.49 9.80
N TYR A 28 -30.53 -37.63 9.51
CA TYR A 28 -30.55 -36.26 10.02
C TYR A 28 -30.40 -36.23 11.55
N LEU A 29 -31.11 -37.09 12.27
CA LEU A 29 -31.07 -37.15 13.74
C LEU A 29 -29.68 -37.49 14.32
N LYS A 30 -28.76 -38.04 13.51
CA LYS A 30 -27.39 -38.36 13.94
C LYS A 30 -26.42 -37.19 13.77
N MET A 31 -26.86 -36.08 13.18
CA MET A 31 -26.03 -34.90 12.90
C MET A 31 -25.83 -34.01 14.14
N THR A 32 -25.32 -34.59 15.23
CA THR A 32 -24.96 -33.84 16.43
C THR A 32 -23.74 -32.96 16.17
N PHE A 33 -23.56 -31.92 17.00
CA PHE A 33 -22.41 -31.03 16.85
C PHE A 33 -21.09 -31.79 16.99
N ASP A 34 -21.00 -32.66 17.99
CA ASP A 34 -19.84 -33.51 18.24
C ASP A 34 -19.54 -34.42 17.04
N PHE A 35 -20.57 -35.07 16.48
CA PHE A 35 -20.40 -35.92 15.30
C PHE A 35 -19.83 -35.12 14.12
N ILE A 36 -20.45 -33.97 13.80
CA ILE A 36 -20.00 -33.11 12.70
C ILE A 36 -18.56 -32.64 12.95
N PHE A 37 -18.26 -32.09 14.13
CA PHE A 37 -16.93 -31.61 14.48
C PHE A 37 -15.87 -32.71 14.29
N ASN A 38 -16.10 -33.90 14.86
CA ASN A 38 -15.18 -35.02 14.80
C ASN A 38 -14.95 -35.53 13.36
N THR A 39 -15.94 -35.42 12.47
CA THR A 39 -15.76 -35.76 11.04
C THR A 39 -14.83 -34.79 10.32
N GLN A 40 -14.77 -33.52 10.75
CA GLN A 40 -13.93 -32.49 10.14
C GLN A 40 -12.49 -32.51 10.66
N THR A 41 -12.29 -32.88 11.93
CA THR A 41 -10.99 -32.83 12.61
C THR A 41 -10.22 -34.16 12.60
N LYS A 42 -10.76 -35.22 11.98
CA LYS A 42 -10.09 -36.52 11.78
C LYS A 42 -9.57 -37.20 13.07
N ARG A 43 -10.31 -37.10 14.19
CA ARG A 43 -10.01 -37.82 15.46
C ARG A 43 -8.57 -37.63 16.00
N GLU A 44 -7.84 -36.61 15.59
CA GLU A 44 -6.67 -36.18 16.34
C GLU A 44 -7.20 -35.49 17.61
N GLU A 45 -6.75 -35.97 18.78
CA GLU A 45 -7.18 -35.62 20.14
C GLU A 45 -8.16 -34.42 20.20
N THR A 46 -9.45 -34.75 20.25
CA THR A 46 -10.54 -33.76 20.34
C THR A 46 -10.38 -32.95 21.62
N GLU A 47 -9.77 -31.76 21.50
CA GLU A 47 -9.70 -30.82 22.61
C GLU A 47 -11.11 -30.30 22.91
N SER A 48 -11.72 -30.79 24.00
CA SER A 48 -13.13 -30.46 24.35
C SER A 48 -13.39 -28.96 24.42
N TRP A 49 -12.39 -28.17 24.79
CA TRP A 49 -12.49 -26.71 24.82
C TRP A 49 -12.61 -26.10 23.42
N GLN A 50 -11.94 -26.65 22.41
CA GLN A 50 -11.99 -26.15 21.04
C GLN A 50 -13.38 -26.38 20.45
N MET A 51 -13.94 -27.58 20.66
CA MET A 51 -15.29 -27.91 20.21
C MET A 51 -16.33 -26.95 20.82
N GLU A 52 -16.28 -26.73 22.14
CA GLU A 52 -17.21 -25.82 22.83
C GLU A 52 -17.02 -24.38 22.37
N PHE A 53 -15.77 -23.94 22.18
CA PHE A 53 -15.47 -22.61 21.65
C PHE A 53 -16.09 -22.39 20.25
N LEU A 54 -15.94 -23.33 19.33
CA LEU A 54 -16.52 -23.22 17.99
C LEU A 54 -18.05 -23.27 18.02
N LYS A 55 -18.62 -24.10 18.90
CA LYS A 55 -20.07 -24.18 19.10
C LYS A 55 -20.64 -22.85 19.59
N GLN A 56 -20.04 -22.28 20.64
CA GLN A 56 -20.44 -20.98 21.18
C GLN A 56 -20.26 -19.86 20.16
N THR A 57 -19.20 -19.92 19.34
CA THR A 57 -18.99 -18.96 18.25
C THR A 57 -20.19 -18.96 17.28
N LEU A 58 -20.61 -20.14 16.80
CA LEU A 58 -21.73 -20.25 15.87
C LEU A 58 -23.08 -19.83 16.47
N LEU A 59 -23.27 -20.05 17.79
CA LEU A 59 -24.44 -19.60 18.53
C LEU A 59 -24.46 -18.08 18.71
N ASN A 60 -23.33 -17.50 19.13
CA ASN A 60 -23.19 -16.06 19.38
C ASN A 60 -23.27 -15.25 18.08
N ASP A 61 -22.72 -15.77 16.99
CA ASP A 61 -22.86 -15.18 15.65
C ASP A 61 -24.29 -15.34 15.09
N GLY A 62 -25.16 -16.07 15.79
CA GLY A 62 -26.56 -16.27 15.44
C GLY A 62 -26.75 -17.12 14.19
N PHE A 63 -25.78 -17.95 13.83
CA PHE A 63 -25.85 -18.79 12.63
C PHE A 63 -26.58 -20.11 12.86
N ILE A 64 -26.48 -20.65 14.08
CA ILE A 64 -27.22 -21.83 14.49
C ILE A 64 -28.11 -21.52 15.68
N LYS A 65 -29.21 -22.26 15.82
CA LYS A 65 -30.10 -22.22 16.98
C LYS A 65 -30.50 -23.64 17.38
N LEU A 66 -30.82 -23.83 18.66
CA LEU A 66 -31.42 -25.08 19.12
C LEU A 66 -32.83 -25.19 18.52
N PRO A 67 -33.25 -26.36 18.01
CA PRO A 67 -34.62 -26.58 17.56
C PRO A 67 -35.63 -26.44 18.70
N GLU A 68 -36.90 -26.24 18.36
CA GLU A 68 -38.01 -26.11 19.33
C GLU A 68 -38.17 -27.38 20.19
N SER A 69 -37.80 -28.54 19.66
CA SER A 69 -37.75 -29.81 20.40
C SER A 69 -36.72 -29.80 21.54
N GLY A 70 -35.77 -28.85 21.55
CA GLY A 70 -34.66 -28.79 22.49
C GLY A 70 -33.59 -29.86 22.28
N ILE A 71 -33.72 -30.70 21.25
CA ILE A 71 -32.86 -31.85 21.00
C ILE A 71 -32.15 -31.67 19.65
N GLU A 72 -30.82 -31.81 19.65
CA GLU A 72 -29.99 -31.75 18.44
C GLU A 72 -30.49 -32.68 17.32
N PRO A 73 -30.24 -32.35 16.03
CA PRO A 73 -29.29 -31.36 15.49
C PRO A 73 -29.67 -29.89 15.68
N TYR A 74 -28.67 -28.99 15.68
CA TYR A 74 -28.94 -27.55 15.56
C TYR A 74 -29.54 -27.20 14.20
N GLU A 75 -30.35 -26.15 14.18
CA GLU A 75 -30.93 -25.59 12.95
C GLU A 75 -30.17 -24.34 12.52
N LEU A 76 -29.88 -24.22 11.22
CA LEU A 76 -29.38 -22.95 10.69
C LEU A 76 -30.49 -21.89 10.75
N THR A 77 -30.10 -20.69 11.16
CA THR A 77 -30.92 -19.48 11.01
C THR A 77 -30.88 -19.01 9.54
N PRO A 78 -31.76 -18.08 9.12
CA PRO A 78 -31.66 -17.49 7.78
C PRO A 78 -30.29 -16.86 7.50
N THR A 79 -29.66 -16.28 8.53
CA THR A 79 -28.30 -15.74 8.45
C THR A 79 -27.27 -16.86 8.31
N GLY A 80 -27.41 -17.94 9.07
CA GLY A 80 -26.54 -19.11 8.99
C GLY A 80 -26.58 -19.81 7.63
N ILE A 81 -27.75 -19.91 6.99
CA ILE A 81 -27.89 -20.45 5.62
C ILE A 81 -27.06 -19.63 4.64
N LYS A 82 -27.19 -18.30 4.68
CA LYS A 82 -26.39 -17.41 3.83
C LYS A 82 -24.90 -17.58 4.10
N ALA A 83 -24.50 -17.60 5.37
CA ALA A 83 -23.11 -17.81 5.78
C ALA A 83 -22.54 -19.15 5.27
N ALA A 84 -23.31 -20.23 5.37
CA ALA A 84 -22.93 -21.57 4.91
C ALA A 84 -22.78 -21.68 3.38
N GLN A 85 -23.55 -20.90 2.62
CA GLN A 85 -23.47 -20.87 1.15
C GLN A 85 -22.25 -20.10 0.63
N VAL A 86 -21.90 -19.00 1.29
CA VAL A 86 -20.82 -18.10 0.82
C VAL A 86 -19.46 -18.39 1.46
N GLY A 87 -19.41 -19.14 2.56
CA GLY A 87 -18.20 -19.36 3.36
C GLY A 87 -17.79 -18.10 4.11
N TRP A 88 -18.60 -17.71 5.11
CA TRP A 88 -18.45 -16.45 5.86
C TRP A 88 -17.06 -16.29 6.48
N TYR A 89 -16.59 -17.29 7.23
CA TYR A 89 -15.34 -17.18 7.98
C TYR A 89 -14.11 -17.15 7.05
N LYS A 90 -14.10 -18.00 6.01
CA LYS A 90 -13.04 -17.98 4.97
C LYS A 90 -13.05 -16.70 4.14
N LYS A 91 -14.22 -16.08 3.92
CA LYS A 91 -14.30 -14.80 3.21
C LYS A 91 -13.73 -13.67 4.06
N ASN A 92 -14.13 -13.59 5.33
CA ASN A 92 -13.68 -12.53 6.23
C ASN A 92 -12.15 -12.57 6.44
N GLU A 93 -11.56 -13.77 6.54
CA GLU A 93 -10.11 -13.94 6.62
C GLU A 93 -9.38 -13.43 5.36
N ARG A 94 -9.94 -13.70 4.16
CA ARG A 94 -9.39 -13.19 2.90
C ARG A 94 -9.56 -11.69 2.74
N ASP A 95 -10.68 -11.13 3.16
CA ASP A 95 -10.96 -9.70 3.05
C ASP A 95 -9.98 -8.90 3.94
N VAL A 96 -9.73 -9.36 5.17
CA VAL A 96 -8.73 -8.76 6.08
C VAL A 96 -7.31 -8.85 5.50
N GLU A 97 -6.93 -9.99 4.94
CA GLU A 97 -5.61 -10.15 4.31
C GLU A 97 -5.46 -9.26 3.07
N THR A 98 -6.50 -9.19 2.25
CA THR A 98 -6.54 -8.31 1.07
C THR A 98 -6.44 -6.84 1.47
N GLU A 99 -7.15 -6.42 2.52
CA GLU A 99 -7.08 -5.05 3.04
C GLU A 99 -5.68 -4.71 3.55
N LYS A 100 -5.02 -5.63 4.28
CA LYS A 100 -3.61 -5.44 4.69
C LYS A 100 -2.69 -5.27 3.49
N GLN A 101 -2.84 -6.10 2.46
CA GLN A 101 -2.03 -6.02 1.24
C GLN A 101 -2.28 -4.71 0.48
N LEU A 102 -3.54 -4.28 0.35
CA LEU A 102 -3.90 -3.00 -0.25
C LEU A 102 -3.30 -1.83 0.52
N ASN A 103 -3.35 -1.85 1.85
CA ASN A 103 -2.75 -0.82 2.69
C ASN A 103 -1.23 -0.77 2.51
N LEU A 104 -0.56 -1.91 2.42
CA LEU A 104 0.88 -1.99 2.15
C LEU A 104 1.24 -1.43 0.77
N LEU A 105 0.52 -1.83 -0.28
CA LEU A 105 0.71 -1.35 -1.65
C LEU A 105 0.47 0.16 -1.74
N THR A 106 -0.61 0.65 -1.13
CA THR A 106 -0.95 2.08 -1.09
C THR A 106 0.16 2.90 -0.42
N VAL A 107 0.70 2.44 0.71
CA VAL A 107 1.80 3.11 1.41
C VAL A 107 3.09 3.08 0.58
N ALA A 108 3.38 1.97 -0.11
CA ALA A 108 4.54 1.87 -1.00
C ALA A 108 4.44 2.84 -2.17
N ASP A 109 3.28 2.95 -2.80
CA ASP A 109 3.02 3.90 -3.89
C ASP A 109 3.09 5.35 -3.43
N LEU A 110 2.58 5.67 -2.22
CA LEU A 110 2.72 7.00 -1.63
C LEU A 110 4.19 7.36 -1.38
N LYS A 111 5.02 6.42 -0.91
CA LYS A 111 6.47 6.64 -0.74
C LYS A 111 7.16 6.86 -2.09
N ARG A 112 6.82 6.05 -3.11
CA ARG A 112 7.37 6.20 -4.47
C ARG A 112 6.99 7.55 -5.07
N SER A 113 5.72 7.96 -4.93
CA SER A 113 5.22 9.25 -5.40
C SER A 113 5.96 10.44 -4.78
N LYS A 114 6.21 10.42 -3.45
CA LYS A 114 7.02 11.45 -2.78
C LYS A 114 8.45 11.53 -3.32
N ALA A 115 9.08 10.39 -3.62
CA ALA A 115 10.41 10.36 -4.22
C ALA A 115 10.41 10.94 -5.64
N THR A 116 9.43 10.58 -6.48
CA THR A 116 9.29 11.12 -7.82
C THR A 116 9.04 12.63 -7.81
N LEU A 117 8.23 13.13 -6.87
CA LEU A 117 8.01 14.56 -6.69
C LEU A 117 9.31 15.29 -6.33
N ALA A 118 10.11 14.74 -5.41
CA ALA A 118 11.39 15.32 -5.04
C ALA A 118 12.38 15.36 -6.23
N ILE A 119 12.44 14.28 -7.01
CA ILE A 119 13.27 14.22 -8.23
C ILE A 119 12.81 15.26 -9.25
N ALA A 120 11.49 15.41 -9.45
CA ALA A 120 10.93 16.39 -10.39
C ALA A 120 11.27 17.83 -9.98
N ILE A 121 11.19 18.15 -8.67
CA ILE A 121 11.58 19.46 -8.15
C ILE A 121 13.07 19.72 -8.38
N LEU A 122 13.94 18.74 -8.08
CA LEU A 122 15.39 18.87 -8.30
C LEU A 122 15.72 19.04 -9.79
N ALA A 123 15.04 18.32 -10.67
CA ALA A 123 15.21 18.41 -12.12
C ALA A 123 14.83 19.79 -12.69
N LEU A 124 13.99 20.57 -12.00
CA LEU A 124 13.67 21.94 -12.39
C LEU A 124 14.68 22.96 -11.83
N ILE A 125 15.10 22.78 -10.58
CA ILE A 125 15.97 23.76 -9.90
C ILE A 125 17.39 23.74 -10.47
N ILE A 126 17.97 22.54 -10.67
CA ILE A 126 19.38 22.41 -11.07
C ILE A 126 19.67 23.04 -12.44
N PRO A 127 18.89 22.76 -13.52
CA PRO A 127 19.16 23.37 -14.82
C PRO A 127 18.94 24.88 -14.82
N THR A 128 17.93 25.35 -14.08
CA THR A 128 17.62 26.78 -13.99
C THR A 128 18.76 27.54 -13.30
N ALA A 129 19.28 27.01 -12.19
CA ALA A 129 20.42 27.62 -11.49
C ALA A 129 21.69 27.64 -12.35
N LEU A 130 21.99 26.54 -13.05
CA LEU A 130 23.15 26.46 -13.96
C LEU A 130 23.03 27.44 -15.13
N SER A 131 21.82 27.57 -15.71
CA SER A 131 21.58 28.50 -16.80
C SER A 131 21.76 29.95 -16.36
N ILE A 132 21.27 30.32 -15.17
CA ILE A 132 21.46 31.67 -14.62
C ILE A 132 22.95 31.94 -14.37
N TYR A 133 23.66 30.98 -13.77
CA TYR A 133 25.10 31.12 -13.51
C TYR A 133 25.91 31.30 -14.80
N SER A 134 25.62 30.53 -15.86
CA SER A 134 26.35 30.64 -17.13
C SER A 134 26.11 31.99 -17.82
N ILE A 135 24.89 32.52 -17.74
CA ILE A 135 24.55 33.85 -18.28
C ILE A 135 25.30 34.94 -17.51
N ILE A 136 25.37 34.86 -16.18
CA ILE A 136 26.11 35.85 -15.37
C ILE A 136 27.60 35.76 -15.66
N GLN A 137 28.16 34.55 -15.76
CA GLN A 137 29.58 34.35 -16.02
C GLN A 137 29.98 34.89 -17.40
N SER A 138 29.20 34.57 -18.45
CA SER A 138 29.45 35.09 -19.80
C SER A 138 29.38 36.62 -19.84
N ALA A 139 28.36 37.23 -19.21
CA ALA A 139 28.25 38.68 -19.12
C ALA A 139 29.43 39.35 -18.39
N LYS A 140 29.99 38.68 -17.37
CA LYS A 140 31.18 39.17 -16.68
C LYS A 140 32.43 39.08 -17.57
N THR A 141 32.62 37.95 -18.25
CA THR A 141 33.76 37.75 -19.17
C THR A 141 33.77 38.77 -20.31
N ASP A 142 32.62 39.13 -20.86
CA ASP A 142 32.55 40.13 -21.93
C ASP A 142 32.92 41.55 -21.44
N LYS A 143 32.45 41.94 -20.25
CA LYS A 143 32.85 43.21 -19.62
C LYS A 143 34.34 43.26 -19.31
N ASP A 144 34.92 42.15 -18.82
CA ASP A 144 36.34 42.07 -18.51
C ASP A 144 37.20 42.26 -19.78
N LYS A 145 36.77 41.70 -20.92
CA LYS A 145 37.43 41.90 -22.23
C LYS A 145 37.35 43.35 -22.72
N GLU A 146 36.19 44.00 -22.56
CA GLU A 146 36.00 45.39 -22.97
C GLU A 146 36.86 46.36 -22.13
N ILE A 147 36.93 46.13 -20.82
CA ILE A 147 37.81 46.89 -19.91
C ILE A 147 39.27 46.74 -20.32
N GLU A 148 39.72 45.53 -20.68
CA GLU A 148 41.11 45.30 -21.08
C GLU A 148 41.45 46.00 -22.40
N LYS A 149 40.53 46.02 -23.36
CA LYS A 149 40.71 46.76 -24.63
C LYS A 149 40.89 48.26 -24.38
N LEU A 150 40.03 48.86 -23.55
CA LEU A 150 40.11 50.28 -23.19
C LEU A 150 41.42 50.62 -22.45
N ARG A 151 41.95 49.70 -21.63
CA ARG A 151 43.25 49.89 -20.98
C ARG A 151 44.40 49.94 -21.95
N ILE A 152 44.41 49.07 -22.97
CA ILE A 152 45.44 49.05 -24.02
C ILE A 152 45.42 50.36 -24.81
N GLU A 153 44.23 50.80 -25.26
CA GLU A 153 44.06 52.06 -25.99
C GLU A 153 44.52 53.27 -25.16
N LEU A 154 44.20 53.32 -23.85
CA LEU A 154 44.67 54.38 -22.96
C LEU A 154 46.20 54.40 -22.80
N ILE A 155 46.85 53.24 -22.78
CA ILE A 155 48.32 53.14 -22.69
C ILE A 155 48.96 53.67 -23.98
N GLU A 156 48.41 53.31 -25.14
CA GLU A 156 48.89 53.75 -26.45
C GLU A 156 48.77 55.27 -26.61
N ILE A 157 47.60 55.83 -26.28
CA ILE A 157 47.37 57.29 -26.29
C ILE A 157 48.34 58.01 -25.34
N LYS A 158 48.57 57.48 -24.13
CA LYS A 158 49.55 58.06 -23.18
C LYS A 158 50.97 58.05 -23.75
N LYS A 159 51.34 56.99 -24.46
CA LYS A 159 52.65 56.88 -25.11
C LYS A 159 52.79 57.91 -26.22
N GLU A 160 51.79 58.03 -27.09
CA GLU A 160 51.76 59.04 -28.16
C GLU A 160 51.84 60.46 -27.60
N ILE A 161 51.07 60.79 -26.57
CA ILE A 161 51.14 62.10 -25.90
C ILE A 161 52.54 62.37 -25.35
N THR A 162 53.18 61.34 -24.77
CA THR A 162 54.55 61.46 -24.23
C THR A 162 55.57 61.71 -25.34
N ASP A 163 55.45 61.00 -26.47
CA ASP A 163 56.34 61.16 -27.61
C ASP A 163 56.14 62.50 -28.32
N VAL A 164 54.89 62.96 -28.44
CA VAL A 164 54.56 64.32 -28.92
C VAL A 164 55.16 65.37 -27.99
N LYS A 165 54.98 65.24 -26.67
CA LYS A 165 55.55 66.15 -25.68
C LYS A 165 57.08 66.23 -25.77
N LYS A 166 57.76 65.09 -25.98
CA LYS A 166 59.22 65.06 -26.25
C LYS A 166 59.59 65.80 -27.54
N ARG A 167 58.83 65.61 -28.63
CA ARG A 167 59.06 66.30 -29.90
C ARG A 167 58.87 67.82 -29.81
N PHE A 168 57.90 68.29 -29.03
CA PHE A 168 57.69 69.72 -28.80
C PHE A 168 58.73 70.34 -27.86
N SER A 169 59.20 69.60 -26.84
CA SER A 169 60.26 70.07 -25.93
C SER A 169 61.63 70.25 -26.61
N PHE A 170 61.87 69.62 -27.77
CA PHE A 170 63.11 69.77 -28.55
C PHE A 170 63.11 70.95 -29.53
N LYS A 171 61.95 71.59 -29.77
CA LYS A 171 61.80 72.69 -30.74
C LYS A 171 61.94 74.09 -30.14
N THR A 172 62.19 74.19 -28.83
CA THR A 172 62.24 75.46 -28.07
C THR A 172 63.62 75.80 -27.49
N ASN A 173 64.70 75.19 -28.00
CA ASN A 173 66.07 75.66 -27.75
C ASN A 173 66.64 76.35 -28.98
#